data_AF-A0A381TE93-F1
#
_entry.id   AF-A0A381TE93-F1
#
_cell.length_a   1.000
_cell.length_b   1.000
_cell.length_c   1.000
_cell.angle_alpha   90.00
_cell.angle_beta   90.00
_cell.angle_gamma   90.00
#
_symmetry.space_group_name_H-M   'P 1'
#
loop_
_entity.id
_entity.type
_entity.pdbx_description
1 polymer ?
#
loop_
_entity_poly.entity_id
_entity_poly.type
_entity_poly.pdbx_seq_one_letter_code
_entity_poly.pdbx_strand_id
1 'polypeptide(L)'
;MELSLFRKLLLFFPGISAGVKANSWVRSPVWDGFWLHSGLWLTLLMLIASSPRVQEIFYATGMFLFWISHRFSSFYLAWGTRAYHSLRINQQKRFVFFPLLLGLVVFGLLLTPETVLPVPVSVRILGLFLLDFAWGIHHFAAQHYGILRLYHHRWNPESAPFSNKRDRWYCWGVGGGLVLIAELLHGTSFLQEKHLLPLLIGDGVIEVIPPILNLGALLVVGITIFMIRNALGQDSGLPRILYILGVGVMVVAAFQLEPFQFFMLWTLQHWMVAVGLATHMGGNDVRQKYITVIGVAGDSAENIFWKPCYILFFFCVFSVTMTPFFEIEAVSAGGRYSEQLFPSLMEWLQKSSWETMLVGIGLASGFLHYFMDRAVYRFSDPETRNSAQQLLFA
;
A
#
# COMPACT_ATOMS: atom_id res chain seq x y z
N MET A 1 -16.44 46.56 -1.26
CA MET A 1 -15.20 45.81 -1.55
C MET A 1 -15.24 44.45 -0.85
N GLU A 2 -16.19 43.56 -1.18
CA GLU A 2 -16.25 42.19 -0.59
C GLU A 2 -16.85 41.12 -1.52
N LEU A 3 -17.28 41.46 -2.74
CA LEU A 3 -17.84 40.49 -3.70
C LEU A 3 -16.79 39.70 -4.51
N SER A 4 -15.49 39.91 -4.28
CA SER A 4 -14.41 39.34 -5.11
C SER A 4 -13.96 37.94 -4.67
N LEU A 5 -14.04 37.63 -3.37
CA LEU A 5 -13.55 36.37 -2.82
C LEU A 5 -14.57 35.24 -3.00
N PHE A 6 -15.86 35.56 -2.82
CA PHE A 6 -16.96 34.63 -3.04
C PHE A 6 -17.16 34.31 -4.53
N ARG A 7 -17.01 35.28 -5.44
CA ARG A 7 -16.98 35.02 -6.90
C ARG A 7 -15.78 34.18 -7.35
N LYS A 8 -14.60 34.35 -6.71
CA LYS A 8 -13.43 33.49 -6.98
C LYS A 8 -13.62 32.05 -6.47
N LEU A 9 -14.42 31.87 -5.42
CA LEU A 9 -14.84 30.55 -4.93
C LEU A 9 -15.95 29.94 -5.80
N LEU A 10 -16.87 30.75 -6.34
CA LEU A 10 -18.02 30.33 -7.17
C LEU A 10 -17.72 30.16 -8.67
N LEU A 11 -16.51 30.49 -9.15
CA LEU A 11 -16.02 30.01 -10.45
C LEU A 11 -15.66 28.51 -10.36
N PHE A 12 -16.58 27.73 -9.82
CA PHE A 12 -16.61 26.28 -9.87
C PHE A 12 -16.98 25.92 -11.32
N PHE A 13 -15.97 25.49 -12.08
CA PHE A 13 -16.10 24.90 -13.42
C PHE A 13 -16.75 25.78 -14.51
N PRO A 14 -16.01 26.68 -15.16
CA PRO A 14 -16.21 26.93 -16.58
C PRO A 14 -14.95 26.50 -17.34
N GLY A 15 -15.06 25.38 -18.06
CA GLY A 15 -14.26 25.11 -19.27
C GLY A 15 -12.86 24.50 -19.11
N ILE A 16 -12.41 24.11 -17.91
CA ILE A 16 -11.11 23.40 -17.77
C ILE A 16 -11.33 21.92 -18.06
N SER A 17 -10.97 21.50 -19.28
CA SER A 17 -10.92 20.08 -19.64
C SER A 17 -9.64 19.45 -19.10
N ALA A 18 -9.74 18.25 -18.50
CA ALA A 18 -8.57 17.46 -18.18
C ALA A 18 -8.10 16.78 -19.47
N GLY A 19 -6.89 17.11 -19.92
CA GLY A 19 -6.30 16.43 -21.08
C GLY A 19 -6.08 14.93 -20.81
N VAL A 20 -6.19 14.12 -21.86
CA VAL A 20 -5.71 12.73 -21.87
C VAL A 20 -4.63 12.63 -22.94
N LYS A 21 -3.38 12.44 -22.52
CA LYS A 21 -2.24 12.16 -23.41
C LYS A 21 -2.07 10.65 -23.47
N ALA A 22 -1.73 10.09 -24.63
CA ALA A 22 -1.57 8.65 -24.80
C ALA A 22 -0.57 8.02 -23.80
N ASN A 23 0.44 8.78 -23.36
CA ASN A 23 1.48 8.34 -22.43
C ASN A 23 1.30 8.81 -20.98
N SER A 24 0.10 9.23 -20.56
CA SER A 24 -0.11 9.74 -19.19
C SER A 24 -0.28 8.66 -18.13
N TRP A 25 -0.71 7.46 -18.54
CA TRP A 25 -0.91 6.30 -17.67
C TRP A 25 0.42 5.57 -17.43
N VAL A 26 0.52 4.85 -16.31
CA VAL A 26 1.67 3.98 -16.00
C VAL A 26 1.73 2.85 -17.02
N ARG A 27 0.61 2.16 -17.23
CA ARG A 27 0.48 1.14 -18.29
C ARG A 27 -0.64 1.47 -19.27
N SER A 28 -1.88 1.51 -18.78
CA SER A 28 -3.05 1.79 -19.61
C SER A 28 -4.23 2.22 -18.72
N PRO A 29 -5.26 2.91 -19.26
CA PRO A 29 -6.42 3.33 -18.47
C PRO A 29 -7.10 2.16 -17.73
N VAL A 30 -7.23 1.01 -18.38
CA VAL A 30 -7.90 -0.18 -17.81
C VAL A 30 -7.03 -0.81 -16.71
N TRP A 31 -5.73 -0.98 -16.96
CA TRP A 31 -4.82 -1.57 -15.98
C TRP A 31 -4.69 -0.69 -14.75
N ASP A 32 -4.41 0.59 -14.96
CA ASP A 32 -4.26 1.57 -13.89
C ASP A 32 -5.60 1.74 -13.16
N GLY A 33 -6.72 1.73 -13.88
CA GLY A 33 -8.07 1.75 -13.31
C GLY A 33 -8.32 0.61 -12.31
N PHE A 34 -7.95 -0.62 -12.69
CA PHE A 34 -8.13 -1.79 -11.86
C PHE A 34 -7.14 -1.82 -10.67
N TRP A 35 -5.84 -1.63 -10.94
CA TRP A 35 -4.79 -1.82 -9.92
C TRP A 35 -4.46 -0.57 -9.12
N LEU A 36 -4.21 0.55 -9.80
CA LEU A 36 -3.68 1.76 -9.17
C LEU A 36 -4.81 2.63 -8.61
N HIS A 37 -5.94 2.71 -9.31
CA HIS A 37 -7.14 3.44 -8.89
C HIS A 37 -8.13 2.57 -8.13
N SER A 38 -7.66 1.45 -7.56
CA SER A 38 -8.48 0.50 -6.81
C SER A 38 -9.27 1.13 -5.68
N GLY A 39 -8.74 2.20 -5.06
CA GLY A 39 -9.45 2.94 -4.01
C GLY A 39 -10.81 3.50 -4.45
N LEU A 40 -10.99 3.82 -5.73
CA LEU A 40 -12.28 4.32 -6.24
C LEU A 40 -13.33 3.21 -6.30
N TRP A 41 -13.02 2.12 -7.02
CA TRP A 41 -14.00 1.06 -7.23
C TRP A 41 -14.15 0.15 -6.01
N LEU A 42 -13.11 -0.04 -5.19
CA LEU A 42 -13.23 -0.74 -3.91
C LEU A 42 -14.15 0.04 -2.97
N THR A 43 -14.04 1.37 -2.88
CA THR A 43 -14.94 2.16 -2.03
C THR A 43 -16.39 2.03 -2.52
N LEU A 44 -16.62 2.13 -3.83
CA LEU A 44 -17.95 1.92 -4.40
C LEU A 44 -18.49 0.52 -4.09
N LEU A 45 -17.64 -0.50 -4.20
CA LEU A 45 -17.99 -1.88 -3.87
C LEU A 45 -18.39 -2.00 -2.39
N MET A 46 -17.66 -1.37 -1.47
CA MET A 46 -17.98 -1.40 -0.03
C MET A 46 -19.30 -0.69 0.29
N LEU A 47 -19.64 0.37 -0.46
CA LEU A 47 -20.91 1.08 -0.29
C LEU A 47 -22.12 0.29 -0.83
N ILE A 48 -21.93 -0.53 -1.86
CA ILE A 48 -23.01 -1.30 -2.50
C ILE A 48 -23.16 -2.69 -1.87
N ALA A 49 -22.07 -3.32 -1.44
CA ALA A 49 -22.09 -4.65 -0.85
C ALA A 49 -22.64 -4.58 0.59
N SER A 50 -23.90 -4.94 0.80
CA SER A 50 -24.55 -4.86 2.11
C SER A 50 -24.37 -6.11 2.99
N SER A 51 -23.87 -7.22 2.44
CA SER A 51 -23.71 -8.47 3.19
C SER A 51 -22.32 -8.58 3.83
N PRO A 52 -22.21 -8.65 5.17
CA PRO A 52 -20.92 -8.82 5.86
C PRO A 52 -20.18 -10.08 5.42
N ARG A 53 -20.90 -11.18 5.17
CA ARG A 53 -20.31 -12.44 4.69
C ARG A 53 -19.67 -12.31 3.31
N VAL A 54 -20.31 -11.57 2.40
CA VAL A 54 -19.76 -11.33 1.06
C VAL A 54 -18.50 -10.48 1.15
N GLN A 55 -18.52 -9.45 2.00
CA GLN A 55 -17.37 -8.61 2.28
C GLN A 55 -16.20 -9.41 2.86
N GLU A 56 -16.46 -10.28 3.83
CA GLU A 56 -15.46 -11.16 4.43
C GLU A 56 -14.84 -12.13 3.42
N ILE A 57 -15.64 -12.81 2.60
CA ILE A 57 -15.14 -13.71 1.54
C ILE A 57 -14.31 -12.94 0.52
N PHE A 58 -14.75 -11.74 0.14
CA PHE A 58 -14.01 -10.87 -0.78
C PHE A 58 -12.66 -10.47 -0.19
N TYR A 59 -12.62 -10.10 1.08
CA TYR A 59 -11.38 -9.77 1.77
C TYR A 59 -10.45 -10.97 1.92
N ALA A 60 -10.97 -12.12 2.35
CA ALA A 60 -10.20 -13.37 2.42
C ALA A 60 -9.58 -13.70 1.05
N THR A 61 -10.35 -13.57 -0.03
CA THR A 61 -9.85 -13.77 -1.40
C THR A 61 -8.69 -12.81 -1.73
N GLY A 62 -8.86 -11.52 -1.45
CA GLY A 62 -7.80 -10.53 -1.68
C GLY A 62 -6.57 -10.73 -0.79
N MET A 63 -6.77 -11.20 0.45
CA MET A 63 -5.69 -11.57 1.36
C MET A 63 -4.89 -12.74 0.78
N PHE A 64 -5.53 -13.84 0.41
CA PHE A 64 -4.85 -14.99 -0.19
C PHE A 64 -4.13 -14.65 -1.50
N LEU A 65 -4.73 -13.81 -2.36
CA LEU A 65 -4.15 -13.47 -3.66
C LEU A 65 -3.02 -12.44 -3.57
N PHE A 66 -3.12 -11.44 -2.69
CA PHE A 66 -2.28 -10.24 -2.75
C PHE A 66 -1.48 -9.95 -1.47
N TRP A 67 -1.88 -10.45 -0.29
CA TRP A 67 -1.22 -10.07 0.96
C TRP A 67 0.23 -10.53 1.04
N ILE A 68 0.57 -11.79 0.77
CA ILE A 68 2.00 -12.15 0.87
C ILE A 68 2.76 -11.64 -0.36
N SER A 69 2.14 -11.62 -1.52
CA SER A 69 2.81 -11.11 -2.72
C SER A 69 3.13 -9.62 -2.71
N HIS A 70 2.28 -8.74 -2.15
CA HIS A 70 2.66 -7.33 -2.04
C HIS A 70 3.90 -7.17 -1.13
N ARG A 71 3.96 -7.93 -0.03
CA ARG A 71 5.06 -7.89 0.93
C ARG A 71 6.40 -8.25 0.28
N PHE A 72 6.41 -9.23 -0.62
CA PHE A 72 7.61 -9.69 -1.32
C PHE A 72 7.81 -9.06 -2.71
N SER A 73 6.90 -8.20 -3.17
CA SER A 73 6.93 -7.63 -4.53
C SER A 73 8.21 -6.83 -4.80
N SER A 74 8.64 -5.97 -3.88
CA SER A 74 9.88 -5.19 -4.01
C SER A 74 11.14 -6.04 -3.85
N PHE A 75 11.07 -7.14 -3.09
CA PHE A 75 12.15 -8.13 -3.08
C PHE A 75 12.30 -8.80 -4.45
N TYR A 76 11.18 -9.22 -5.05
CA TYR A 76 11.17 -9.73 -6.40
C TYR A 76 11.72 -8.71 -7.40
N LEU A 77 11.36 -7.43 -7.30
CA LEU A 77 11.93 -6.40 -8.18
C LEU A 77 13.45 -6.29 -8.02
N ALA A 78 13.95 -6.21 -6.78
CA ALA A 78 15.38 -6.07 -6.54
C ALA A 78 16.18 -7.30 -6.99
N TRP A 79 15.69 -8.52 -6.71
CA TRP A 79 16.46 -9.75 -6.87
C TRP A 79 16.05 -10.61 -8.06
N GLY A 80 14.78 -10.55 -8.46
CA GLY A 80 14.20 -11.32 -9.56
C GLY A 80 14.30 -10.63 -10.93
N THR A 81 14.61 -9.33 -10.98
CA THR A 81 14.76 -8.59 -12.25
C THR A 81 16.23 -8.35 -12.60
N ARG A 82 16.50 -8.23 -13.90
CA ARG A 82 17.85 -7.96 -14.42
C ARG A 82 18.21 -6.49 -14.29
N ALA A 83 17.25 -5.59 -14.45
CA ALA A 83 17.48 -4.15 -14.34
C ALA A 83 18.13 -3.75 -13.01
N TYR A 84 17.82 -4.46 -11.92
CA TYR A 84 18.38 -4.20 -10.59
C TYR A 84 19.69 -4.94 -10.28
N HIS A 85 20.20 -5.77 -11.20
CA HIS A 85 21.41 -6.58 -10.94
C HIS A 85 22.64 -5.72 -10.63
N SER A 86 22.95 -4.74 -11.49
CA SER A 86 24.10 -3.85 -11.28
C SER A 86 23.94 -3.00 -10.02
N LEU A 87 22.72 -2.54 -9.74
CA LEU A 87 22.41 -1.76 -8.54
C LEU A 87 22.67 -2.56 -7.26
N ARG A 88 22.30 -3.85 -7.23
CA ARG A 88 22.57 -4.73 -6.07
C ARG A 88 24.07 -4.91 -5.81
N ILE A 89 24.86 -5.02 -6.87
CA ILE A 89 26.32 -5.15 -6.77
C ILE A 89 26.94 -3.83 -6.28
N ASN A 90 26.53 -2.70 -6.85
CA ASN A 90 27.09 -1.40 -6.48
C ASN A 90 26.66 -0.94 -5.08
N GLN A 91 25.48 -1.38 -4.62
CA GLN A 91 24.86 -0.90 -3.39
C GLN A 91 24.56 -2.04 -2.40
N GLN A 92 25.52 -2.94 -2.19
CA GLN A 92 25.40 -4.08 -1.27
C GLN A 92 24.98 -3.70 0.15
N LYS A 93 25.43 -2.54 0.65
CA LYS A 93 24.98 -2.02 1.95
C LYS A 93 23.45 -1.95 2.01
N ARG A 94 22.83 -1.41 0.96
CA ARG A 94 21.38 -1.23 0.87
C ARG A 94 20.66 -2.55 0.60
N PHE A 95 21.13 -3.36 -0.35
CA PHE A 95 20.36 -4.52 -0.81
C PHE A 95 20.68 -5.84 -0.11
N VAL A 96 21.77 -5.90 0.65
CA VAL A 96 22.24 -7.12 1.32
C VAL A 96 22.44 -6.88 2.82
N PHE A 97 23.37 -6.01 3.20
CA PHE A 97 23.79 -5.89 4.60
C PHE A 97 22.70 -5.31 5.52
N PHE A 98 22.01 -4.23 5.12
CA PHE A 98 20.93 -3.66 5.93
C PHE A 98 19.73 -4.61 6.09
N PRO A 99 19.21 -5.25 5.01
CA PRO A 99 18.19 -6.29 5.14
C PRO A 99 18.60 -7.42 6.09
N LEU A 100 19.81 -7.96 5.96
CA LEU A 100 20.30 -9.00 6.86
C LEU A 100 20.36 -8.53 8.31
N LEU A 101 20.91 -7.34 8.55
CA LEU A 101 20.97 -6.75 9.89
C LEU A 101 19.57 -6.57 10.49
N LEU A 102 18.62 -6.08 9.69
CA LEU A 102 17.24 -5.87 10.14
C LEU A 102 16.58 -7.18 10.57
N GLY A 103 16.73 -8.25 9.77
CA GLY A 103 16.27 -9.58 10.13
C GLY A 103 16.94 -10.10 11.41
N LEU A 104 18.27 -9.97 11.50
CA LEU A 104 19.04 -10.38 12.68
C LEU A 104 18.62 -9.63 13.95
N VAL A 105 18.28 -8.35 13.87
CA VAL A 105 17.78 -7.56 15.01
C VAL A 105 16.43 -8.09 15.49
N VAL A 106 15.49 -8.37 14.56
CA VAL A 106 14.18 -8.93 14.92
C VAL A 106 14.33 -10.30 15.57
N PHE A 107 15.09 -11.21 14.96
CA PHE A 107 15.33 -12.53 15.53
C PHE A 107 16.13 -12.46 16.84
N GLY A 108 17.13 -11.58 16.93
CA GLY A 108 17.87 -11.35 18.16
C GLY A 108 16.95 -10.90 19.30
N LEU A 109 16.02 -9.97 19.03
CA LEU A 109 15.06 -9.52 20.03
C LEU A 109 14.12 -10.63 20.49
N LEU A 110 13.64 -11.48 19.57
CA LEU A 110 12.66 -12.52 19.88
C LEU A 110 13.28 -13.78 20.51
N LEU A 111 14.46 -14.19 20.05
CA LEU A 111 15.10 -15.44 20.45
C LEU A 111 16.05 -15.29 21.64
N THR A 112 16.38 -14.06 22.08
CA THR A 112 17.21 -13.85 23.27
C THR A 112 16.47 -14.37 24.52
N PRO A 113 17.07 -15.27 25.32
CA PRO A 113 16.43 -15.77 26.54
C PRO A 113 16.11 -14.66 27.54
N GLU A 114 15.05 -14.85 28.34
CA GLU A 114 14.64 -13.86 29.36
C GLU A 114 15.68 -13.64 30.46
N THR A 115 16.61 -14.58 30.63
CA THR A 115 17.76 -14.44 31.53
C THR A 115 18.75 -13.36 31.07
N VAL A 116 18.82 -13.06 29.77
CA VAL A 116 19.70 -12.04 29.20
C VAL A 116 18.95 -10.74 28.94
N LEU A 117 17.71 -10.84 28.42
CA LEU A 117 16.81 -9.70 28.21
C LEU A 117 15.55 -9.90 29.06
N PRO A 118 15.43 -9.27 30.24
CA PRO A 118 14.35 -9.52 31.20
C PRO A 118 13.02 -8.84 30.80
N VAL A 119 12.57 -9.11 29.58
CA VAL A 119 11.29 -8.66 29.01
C VAL A 119 10.61 -9.90 28.43
N PRO A 120 9.33 -10.20 28.75
CA PRO A 120 8.65 -11.36 28.20
C PRO A 120 8.54 -11.33 26.67
N VAL A 121 8.68 -12.48 26.01
CA VAL A 121 8.62 -12.57 24.53
C VAL A 121 7.33 -11.97 23.96
N SER A 122 6.19 -12.18 24.62
CA SER A 122 4.90 -11.60 24.22
C SER A 122 4.90 -10.07 24.22
N VAL A 123 5.58 -9.44 25.18
CA VAL A 123 5.73 -7.97 25.26
C VAL A 123 6.66 -7.47 24.15
N ARG A 124 7.71 -8.24 23.82
CA ARG A 124 8.60 -7.90 22.70
C ARG A 124 7.87 -7.96 21.36
N ILE A 125 7.07 -9.01 21.14
CA ILE A 125 6.21 -9.17 19.96
C ILE A 125 5.24 -7.98 19.86
N LEU A 126 4.56 -7.64 20.96
CA LEU A 126 3.67 -6.47 21.01
C LEU A 126 4.40 -5.17 20.64
N GLY A 127 5.60 -4.94 21.19
CA GLY A 127 6.41 -3.77 20.86
C GLY A 127 6.78 -3.71 19.37
N LEU A 128 7.10 -4.86 18.76
CA LEU A 128 7.36 -4.96 17.33
C LEU A 128 6.09 -4.71 16.50
N PHE A 129 4.92 -5.19 16.91
CA PHE A 129 3.66 -4.88 16.23
C PHE A 129 3.30 -3.41 16.28
N LEU A 130 3.52 -2.73 17.42
CA LEU A 130 3.29 -1.29 17.52
C LEU A 130 4.24 -0.51 16.61
N LEU A 131 5.50 -0.95 16.51
CA LEU A 131 6.47 -0.37 15.58
C LEU A 131 6.09 -0.64 14.12
N ASP A 132 5.67 -1.87 13.81
CA ASP A 132 5.18 -2.27 12.49
C ASP A 132 3.96 -1.43 12.08
N PHE A 133 3.00 -1.24 12.98
CA PHE A 133 1.83 -0.38 12.75
C PHE A 133 2.22 1.07 12.45
N ALA A 134 3.10 1.67 13.27
CA ALA A 134 3.57 3.03 13.05
C ALA A 134 4.31 3.18 11.71
N TRP A 135 5.13 2.19 11.36
CA TRP A 135 5.83 2.16 10.09
C TRP A 135 4.88 1.91 8.92
N GLY A 136 3.86 1.08 9.10
CA GLY A 136 2.78 0.82 8.16
C GLY A 136 2.08 2.12 7.77
N ILE A 137 1.62 2.93 8.73
CA ILE A 137 0.98 4.23 8.42
C ILE A 137 1.89 5.12 7.57
N HIS A 138 3.17 5.21 7.94
CA HIS A 138 4.16 5.95 7.15
C HIS A 138 4.31 5.36 5.74
N HIS A 139 4.37 4.04 5.63
CA HIS A 139 4.57 3.30 4.40
C HIS A 139 3.41 3.49 3.41
N PHE A 140 2.16 3.38 3.87
CA PHE A 140 0.98 3.65 3.04
C PHE A 140 0.99 5.08 2.49
N ALA A 141 1.24 6.08 3.35
CA ALA A 141 1.37 7.48 2.93
C ALA A 141 2.50 7.67 1.90
N ALA A 142 3.65 7.01 2.11
CA ALA A 142 4.77 7.06 1.18
C ALA A 142 4.45 6.44 -0.18
N GLN A 143 3.68 5.34 -0.20
CA GLN A 143 3.24 4.69 -1.44
C GLN A 143 2.31 5.61 -2.24
N HIS A 144 1.29 6.19 -1.61
CA HIS A 144 0.38 7.14 -2.26
C HIS A 144 1.13 8.31 -2.88
N TYR A 145 2.09 8.87 -2.13
CA TYR A 145 2.95 9.92 -2.63
C TYR A 145 3.75 9.44 -3.86
N GLY A 146 4.36 8.26 -3.78
CA GLY A 146 5.09 7.65 -4.90
C GLY A 146 4.26 7.56 -6.19
N ILE A 147 3.01 7.11 -6.10
CA ILE A 147 2.11 7.01 -7.26
C ILE A 147 1.71 8.39 -7.80
N LEU A 148 1.40 9.37 -6.94
CA LEU A 148 1.14 10.75 -7.39
C LEU A 148 2.34 11.33 -8.15
N ARG A 149 3.56 11.08 -7.66
CA ARG A 149 4.80 11.50 -8.33
C ARG A 149 5.01 10.79 -9.65
N LEU A 150 4.66 9.50 -9.74
CA LEU A 150 4.77 8.72 -10.96
C LEU A 150 3.85 9.26 -12.05
N TYR A 151 2.58 9.52 -11.74
CA TYR A 151 1.65 10.13 -12.71
C TYR A 151 2.05 11.56 -13.09
N HIS A 152 2.52 12.36 -12.12
CA HIS A 152 3.04 13.69 -12.42
C HIS A 152 4.20 13.60 -13.42
N HIS A 153 5.17 12.73 -13.16
CA HIS A 153 6.32 12.53 -14.04
C HIS A 153 5.90 12.10 -15.45
N ARG A 154 4.89 11.23 -15.58
CA ARG A 154 4.36 10.82 -16.89
C ARG A 154 3.65 11.93 -17.64
N TRP A 155 3.02 12.86 -16.93
CA TRP A 155 2.28 13.94 -17.56
C TRP A 155 3.14 15.16 -17.92
N ASN A 156 3.90 15.66 -16.95
CA ASN A 156 4.69 16.89 -17.05
C ASN A 156 5.84 16.89 -16.04
N PRO A 157 7.03 16.35 -16.40
CA PRO A 157 8.19 16.31 -15.54
C PRO A 157 8.65 17.69 -15.03
N GLU A 158 8.47 18.75 -15.83
CA GLU A 158 9.01 20.09 -15.56
C GLU A 158 8.26 20.80 -14.44
N SER A 159 6.95 20.59 -14.31
CA SER A 159 6.14 21.19 -13.25
C SER A 159 6.18 20.40 -11.93
N ALA A 160 6.83 19.23 -11.93
CA ALA A 160 6.87 18.31 -10.79
C ALA A 160 7.45 18.91 -9.50
N PRO A 161 8.46 19.82 -9.51
CA PRO A 161 8.95 20.44 -8.27
C PRO A 161 7.88 21.25 -7.52
N PHE A 162 6.95 21.90 -8.24
CA PHE A 162 5.93 22.81 -7.68
C PHE A 162 4.77 22.09 -6.96
N SER A 163 4.59 20.79 -7.19
CA SER A 163 3.56 19.97 -6.53
C SER A 163 4.11 19.16 -5.34
N ASN A 164 5.43 18.94 -5.28
CA ASN A 164 6.09 18.02 -4.35
C ASN A 164 5.67 18.20 -2.88
N LYS A 165 5.77 19.42 -2.34
CA LYS A 165 5.44 19.70 -0.94
C LYS A 165 3.96 19.46 -0.63
N ARG A 166 3.06 19.81 -1.56
CA ARG A 166 1.61 19.63 -1.40
C ARG A 166 1.22 18.16 -1.47
N ASP A 167 1.79 17.41 -2.41
CA ASP A 167 1.57 15.96 -2.52
C ASP A 167 2.01 15.25 -1.24
N ARG A 168 3.15 15.63 -0.65
CA ARG A 168 3.58 15.08 0.65
C ARG A 168 2.61 15.39 1.77
N TRP A 169 2.21 16.65 1.93
CA TRP A 169 1.24 17.00 2.98
C TRP A 169 -0.09 16.30 2.80
N TYR A 170 -0.55 16.14 1.56
CA TYR A 170 -1.77 15.41 1.27
C TYR A 170 -1.62 13.93 1.64
N CYS A 171 -0.57 13.24 1.20
CA CYS A 171 -0.42 11.82 1.45
C CYS A 171 -0.13 11.48 2.93
N TRP A 172 0.74 12.23 3.61
CA TRP A 172 1.01 11.99 5.04
C TRP A 172 -0.07 12.57 5.95
N GLY A 173 -0.66 13.70 5.60
CA GLY A 173 -1.73 14.32 6.38
C GLY A 173 -3.04 13.58 6.21
N VAL A 174 -3.54 13.45 4.97
CA VAL A 174 -4.82 12.81 4.67
C VAL A 174 -4.68 11.28 4.65
N GLY A 175 -3.78 10.75 3.83
CA GLY A 175 -3.59 9.29 3.68
C GLY A 175 -2.87 8.58 4.83
N GLY A 176 -2.51 9.30 5.90
CA GLY A 176 -1.83 8.74 7.07
C GLY A 176 -2.38 9.29 8.38
N GLY A 177 -2.19 10.59 8.64
CA GLY A 177 -2.57 11.23 9.91
C GLY A 177 -4.08 11.21 10.17
N LEU A 178 -4.90 11.59 9.19
CA LEU A 178 -6.36 11.55 9.33
C LEU A 178 -6.90 10.12 9.38
N VAL A 179 -6.26 9.17 8.70
CA VAL A 179 -6.56 7.73 8.84
C VAL A 179 -6.32 7.28 10.28
N LEU A 180 -5.16 7.61 10.86
CA LEU A 180 -4.85 7.30 12.25
C LEU A 180 -5.88 7.91 13.21
N ILE A 181 -6.32 9.15 12.97
CA ILE A 181 -7.36 9.78 13.78
C ILE A 181 -8.69 9.03 13.65
N ALA A 182 -9.11 8.67 12.44
CA ALA A 182 -10.34 7.91 12.22
C ALA A 182 -10.31 6.56 12.95
N GLU A 183 -9.21 5.83 12.78
CA GLU A 183 -8.89 4.58 13.47
C GLU A 183 -8.96 4.72 15.01
N LEU A 184 -8.39 5.79 15.59
CA LEU A 184 -8.48 6.06 17.02
C LEU A 184 -9.91 6.38 17.47
N LEU A 185 -10.68 7.13 16.67
CA LEU A 185 -12.03 7.58 17.00
C LEU A 185 -13.07 6.46 16.92
N HIS A 186 -12.93 5.56 15.94
CA HIS A 186 -13.75 4.35 15.90
C HIS A 186 -13.35 3.35 16.98
N GLY A 187 -12.17 3.52 17.58
CA GLY A 187 -11.52 2.49 18.35
C GLY A 187 -11.04 1.42 17.38
N THR A 188 -9.75 1.44 17.06
CA THR A 188 -9.12 0.45 16.17
C THR A 188 -9.54 -0.97 16.55
N SER A 189 -9.56 -1.90 15.59
CA SER A 189 -9.67 -3.34 15.87
C SER A 189 -8.73 -3.78 17.00
N PHE A 190 -7.52 -3.21 17.06
CA PHE A 190 -6.52 -3.46 18.10
C PHE A 190 -6.82 -2.84 19.49
N LEU A 191 -7.37 -1.63 19.56
CA LEU A 191 -7.65 -0.88 20.80
C LEU A 191 -9.03 -1.19 21.39
N GLN A 192 -10.01 -1.53 20.55
CA GLN A 192 -11.32 -2.04 20.99
C GLN A 192 -11.18 -3.40 21.68
N GLU A 193 -10.39 -4.31 21.11
CA GLU A 193 -10.14 -5.64 21.69
C GLU A 193 -9.55 -5.60 23.12
N LYS A 194 -8.84 -4.53 23.48
CA LYS A 194 -8.15 -4.40 24.77
C LYS A 194 -8.88 -3.46 25.76
N HIS A 195 -10.04 -2.90 25.40
CA HIS A 195 -10.74 -1.88 26.20
C HIS A 195 -9.85 -0.70 26.64
N LEU A 196 -8.88 -0.30 25.81
CA LEU A 196 -7.95 0.80 26.15
C LEU A 196 -8.57 2.18 25.92
N LEU A 197 -9.55 2.29 25.02
CA LEU A 197 -10.19 3.56 24.66
C LEU A 197 -11.01 4.18 25.82
N PRO A 198 -11.83 3.41 26.58
CA PRO A 198 -12.49 3.91 27.78
C PRO A 198 -11.50 4.38 28.87
N LEU A 199 -10.32 3.74 28.94
CA LEU A 199 -9.29 4.07 29.92
C LEU A 199 -8.61 5.43 29.65
N LEU A 200 -8.57 5.85 28.38
CA LEU A 200 -7.85 7.06 27.94
C LEU A 200 -8.74 8.31 27.85
N ILE A 201 -10.05 8.14 27.61
CA ILE A 201 -10.88 9.25 27.13
C ILE A 201 -12.08 9.55 28.06
N GLY A 202 -12.48 8.62 28.93
CA GLY A 202 -13.58 8.81 29.88
C GLY A 202 -14.97 8.83 29.23
N ASP A 203 -16.00 8.49 29.99
CA ASP A 203 -17.35 8.19 29.46
C ASP A 203 -18.03 9.38 28.75
N GLY A 204 -17.65 10.62 29.09
CA GLY A 204 -18.24 11.85 28.53
C GLY A 204 -17.83 12.17 27.09
N VAL A 205 -16.83 11.49 26.52
CA VAL A 205 -16.35 11.77 25.14
C VAL A 205 -17.08 10.94 24.09
N ILE A 206 -17.77 9.87 24.48
CA ILE A 206 -18.46 8.96 23.56
C ILE A 206 -19.56 9.69 22.77
N GLU A 207 -20.27 10.64 23.38
CA GLU A 207 -21.33 11.43 22.71
C GLU A 207 -20.79 12.41 21.65
N VAL A 208 -19.52 12.81 21.75
CA VAL A 208 -18.88 13.78 20.84
C VAL A 208 -18.21 13.09 19.63
N ILE A 209 -18.07 11.77 19.63
CA ILE A 209 -17.42 11.03 18.55
C ILE A 209 -18.15 11.19 17.21
N PRO A 210 -19.48 10.98 17.09
CA PRO A 210 -20.17 11.11 15.81
C PRO A 210 -20.02 12.48 15.10
N PRO A 211 -20.18 13.64 15.78
CA PRO A 211 -19.96 14.92 15.13
C PRO A 211 -18.49 15.15 14.74
N ILE A 212 -17.51 14.61 15.49
CA ILE A 212 -16.08 14.69 15.10
C ILE A 212 -15.82 13.87 13.84
N LEU A 213 -16.41 12.68 13.71
CA LEU A 213 -16.28 11.85 12.51
C LEU A 213 -16.81 12.57 11.26
N ASN A 214 -17.98 13.21 11.37
CA ASN A 214 -18.55 14.00 10.28
C ASN A 214 -17.69 15.21 9.91
N LEU A 215 -17.13 15.90 10.90
CA LEU A 215 -16.20 17.01 10.65
C LEU A 215 -14.92 16.51 9.96
N GLY A 216 -14.40 15.34 10.36
CA GLY A 216 -13.27 14.68 9.72
C GLY A 216 -13.54 14.37 8.25
N ALA A 217 -14.69 13.77 7.94
CA ALA A 217 -15.10 13.51 6.56
C ALA A 217 -15.20 14.80 5.72
N LEU A 218 -15.84 15.85 6.24
CA LEU A 218 -15.95 17.15 5.55
C LEU A 218 -14.58 17.80 5.31
N LEU A 219 -13.66 17.69 6.27
CA LEU A 219 -12.29 18.18 6.13
C LEU A 219 -11.56 17.46 4.99
N VAL A 220 -11.67 16.13 4.92
CA VAL A 220 -11.06 15.32 3.85
C VAL A 220 -11.64 15.71 2.49
N VAL A 221 -12.96 15.88 2.39
CA VAL A 221 -13.62 16.34 1.15
C VAL A 221 -13.08 17.72 0.73
N GLY A 222 -13.02 18.67 1.66
CA GLY A 222 -12.50 20.02 1.39
C GLY A 222 -11.05 20.01 0.89
N ILE A 223 -10.17 19.26 1.55
CA ILE A 223 -8.76 19.13 1.14
C ILE A 223 -8.67 18.44 -0.23
N THR A 224 -9.46 17.41 -0.48
CA THR A 224 -9.44 16.67 -1.76
C THR A 224 -9.91 17.55 -2.92
N ILE A 225 -10.99 18.31 -2.74
CA ILE A 225 -11.46 19.31 -3.72
C ILE A 225 -10.37 20.34 -4.01
N PHE A 226 -9.72 20.86 -2.96
CA PHE A 226 -8.61 21.80 -3.12
C PHE A 226 -7.43 21.20 -3.91
N MET A 227 -7.09 19.94 -3.64
CA MET A 227 -6.03 19.22 -4.37
C MET A 227 -6.39 18.97 -5.83
N ILE A 228 -7.63 18.57 -6.13
CA ILE A 228 -8.13 18.36 -7.50
C ILE A 228 -8.15 19.69 -8.26
N ARG A 229 -8.66 20.78 -7.66
CA ARG A 229 -8.64 22.11 -8.26
C ARG A 229 -7.22 22.53 -8.64
N ASN A 230 -6.27 22.35 -7.73
CA ASN A 230 -4.87 22.65 -8.01
C ASN A 230 -4.29 21.78 -9.13
N ALA A 231 -4.64 20.49 -9.16
CA ALA A 231 -4.20 19.58 -10.20
C ALA A 231 -4.75 19.97 -11.58
N LEU A 232 -6.02 20.41 -11.66
CA LEU A 232 -6.63 20.94 -12.88
C LEU A 232 -5.96 22.24 -13.33
N GLY A 233 -5.74 23.19 -12.41
CA GLY A 233 -5.07 24.46 -12.74
C GLY A 233 -3.61 24.32 -13.15
N GLN A 234 -2.96 23.19 -12.83
CA GLN A 234 -1.58 22.89 -13.21
C GLN A 234 -1.46 21.98 -14.42
N ASP A 235 -2.58 21.62 -15.06
CA ASP A 235 -2.65 20.58 -16.09
C ASP A 235 -1.84 19.34 -15.66
N SER A 236 -2.33 18.63 -14.65
CA SER A 236 -1.61 17.48 -14.05
C SER A 236 -1.98 16.12 -14.65
N GLY A 237 -2.89 16.09 -15.63
CA GLY A 237 -3.41 14.87 -16.25
C GLY A 237 -4.49 14.16 -15.42
N LEU A 238 -5.41 13.51 -16.15
CA LEU A 238 -6.51 12.75 -15.57
C LEU A 238 -6.09 11.65 -14.57
N PRO A 239 -5.05 10.82 -14.82
CA PRO A 239 -4.68 9.75 -13.90
C PRO A 239 -4.31 10.28 -12.52
N ARG A 240 -3.53 11.36 -12.45
CA ARG A 240 -3.18 11.98 -11.17
C ARG A 240 -4.41 12.49 -10.43
N ILE A 241 -5.35 13.12 -11.13
CA ILE A 241 -6.60 13.62 -10.55
C ILE A 241 -7.45 12.48 -9.98
N LEU A 242 -7.59 11.39 -10.72
CA LEU A 242 -8.33 10.20 -10.26
C LEU A 242 -7.65 9.54 -9.05
N TYR A 243 -6.32 9.56 -8.98
CA TYR A 243 -5.62 9.03 -7.81
C TYR A 243 -5.84 9.91 -6.57
N ILE A 244 -5.78 11.24 -6.70
CA ILE A 244 -6.12 12.17 -5.62
C ILE A 244 -7.55 11.90 -5.14
N LEU A 245 -8.50 11.78 -6.06
CA LEU A 245 -9.89 11.45 -5.71
C LEU A 245 -9.99 10.10 -4.98
N GLY A 246 -9.27 9.08 -5.44
CA GLY A 246 -9.25 7.74 -4.83
C GLY A 246 -8.76 7.75 -3.40
N VAL A 247 -7.65 8.45 -3.12
CA VAL A 247 -7.16 8.63 -1.74
C VAL A 247 -8.18 9.39 -0.90
N GLY A 248 -8.74 10.48 -1.42
CA GLY A 248 -9.72 11.28 -0.70
C GLY A 248 -10.97 10.49 -0.31
N VAL A 249 -11.56 9.78 -1.27
CA VAL A 249 -12.76 8.96 -1.06
C VAL A 249 -12.49 7.81 -0.09
N MET A 250 -11.32 7.16 -0.19
CA MET A 250 -10.91 6.12 0.75
C MET A 250 -10.78 6.66 2.18
N VAL A 251 -10.21 7.84 2.36
CA VAL A 251 -10.07 8.42 3.71
C VAL A 251 -11.41 8.95 4.23
N VAL A 252 -12.32 9.44 3.37
CA VAL A 252 -13.70 9.72 3.79
C VAL A 252 -14.36 8.44 4.31
N ALA A 253 -14.17 7.32 3.62
CA ALA A 253 -14.67 6.02 4.08
C ALA A 253 -14.11 5.63 5.46
N ALA A 254 -12.86 6.00 5.79
CA ALA A 254 -12.32 5.79 7.14
C ALA A 254 -13.16 6.45 8.25
N PHE A 255 -13.77 7.60 7.97
CA PHE A 255 -14.59 8.32 8.95
C PHE A 255 -16.05 7.87 8.98
N GLN A 256 -16.50 7.05 8.02
CA GLN A 256 -17.93 6.81 7.76
C GLN A 256 -18.30 5.33 7.72
N LEU A 257 -17.36 4.45 7.39
CA LEU A 257 -17.58 3.01 7.36
C LEU A 257 -17.20 2.36 8.69
N GLU A 258 -17.67 1.13 8.88
CA GLU A 258 -17.23 0.29 10.00
C GLU A 258 -15.72 0.00 9.92
N PRO A 259 -15.02 -0.18 11.06
CA PRO A 259 -13.57 -0.37 11.09
C PRO A 259 -13.08 -1.49 10.17
N PHE A 260 -13.79 -2.63 10.16
CA PHE A 260 -13.44 -3.74 9.28
C PHE A 260 -13.54 -3.34 7.80
N GLN A 261 -14.58 -2.61 7.40
CA GLN A 261 -14.78 -2.18 6.01
C GLN A 261 -13.70 -1.22 5.54
N PHE A 262 -13.33 -0.26 6.39
CA PHE A 262 -12.22 0.63 6.09
C PHE A 262 -10.89 -0.14 6.04
N PHE A 263 -10.63 -1.03 7.01
CA PHE A 263 -9.42 -1.85 7.02
C PHE A 263 -9.28 -2.70 5.74
N MET A 264 -10.36 -3.37 5.31
CA MET A 264 -10.40 -4.10 4.04
C MET A 264 -10.05 -3.18 2.87
N LEU A 265 -10.72 -2.03 2.76
CA LEU A 265 -10.51 -1.07 1.69
C LEU A 265 -9.07 -0.58 1.65
N TRP A 266 -8.55 -0.14 2.80
CA TRP A 266 -7.22 0.44 2.95
C TRP A 266 -6.14 -0.59 2.59
N THR A 267 -6.21 -1.79 3.16
CA THR A 267 -5.21 -2.83 2.94
C THR A 267 -5.28 -3.41 1.53
N LEU A 268 -6.47 -3.74 1.00
CA LEU A 268 -6.61 -4.26 -0.36
C LEU A 268 -6.12 -3.26 -1.40
N GLN A 269 -6.47 -1.97 -1.26
CA GLN A 269 -6.01 -0.93 -2.17
C GLN A 269 -4.48 -0.90 -2.23
N HIS A 270 -3.84 -0.91 -1.05
CA HIS A 270 -2.40 -0.89 -0.92
C HIS A 270 -1.72 -2.12 -1.56
N TRP A 271 -2.25 -3.32 -1.29
CA TRP A 271 -1.73 -4.58 -1.83
C TRP A 271 -1.88 -4.62 -3.35
N MET A 272 -3.04 -4.23 -3.86
CA MET A 272 -3.31 -4.21 -5.30
C MET A 272 -2.41 -3.23 -6.05
N VAL A 273 -2.17 -2.03 -5.50
CA VAL A 273 -1.24 -1.07 -6.11
C VAL A 273 0.16 -1.67 -6.23
N ALA A 274 0.68 -2.24 -5.14
CA ALA A 274 2.03 -2.81 -5.11
C ALA A 274 2.18 -3.99 -6.07
N VAL A 275 1.25 -4.96 -6.00
CA VAL A 275 1.25 -6.14 -6.88
C VAL A 275 1.07 -5.73 -8.34
N GLY A 276 0.15 -4.82 -8.65
CA GLY A 276 -0.07 -4.33 -10.01
C GLY A 276 1.16 -3.63 -10.59
N LEU A 277 1.84 -2.81 -9.79
CA LEU A 277 3.07 -2.13 -10.20
C LEU A 277 4.22 -3.12 -10.41
N ALA A 278 4.45 -4.03 -9.47
CA ALA A 278 5.52 -5.02 -9.57
C ALA A 278 5.29 -6.02 -10.70
N THR A 279 4.03 -6.38 -10.96
CA THR A 279 3.62 -7.23 -12.09
C THR A 279 3.92 -6.56 -13.43
N HIS A 280 3.60 -5.26 -13.55
CA HIS A 280 3.93 -4.47 -14.73
C HIS A 280 5.45 -4.41 -14.95
N MET A 281 6.19 -4.03 -13.91
CA MET A 281 7.66 -3.91 -13.97
C MET A 281 8.34 -5.26 -14.26
N GLY A 282 7.90 -6.34 -13.63
CA GLY A 282 8.41 -7.68 -13.87
C GLY A 282 8.09 -8.18 -15.28
N GLY A 283 6.89 -7.92 -15.79
CA GLY A 283 6.51 -8.25 -17.15
C GLY A 283 7.40 -7.55 -18.20
N ASN A 284 7.77 -6.30 -17.93
CA ASN A 284 8.68 -5.52 -18.78
C ASN A 284 10.13 -6.05 -18.76
N ASP A 285 10.64 -6.54 -17.62
CA ASP A 285 11.95 -7.21 -17.54
C ASP A 285 12.01 -8.47 -18.43
N VAL A 286 10.96 -9.30 -18.37
CA VAL A 286 10.82 -10.51 -19.22
C VAL A 286 10.71 -10.14 -20.70
N ARG A 287 10.12 -8.97 -21.02
CA ARG A 287 10.06 -8.46 -22.40
C ARG A 287 11.46 -8.13 -22.93
N GLN A 288 12.26 -7.41 -22.16
CA GLN A 288 13.63 -7.03 -22.56
C GLN A 288 14.52 -8.25 -22.82
N LYS A 289 14.45 -9.30 -21.99
CA LYS A 289 15.19 -10.57 -22.20
C LYS A 289 14.95 -11.16 -23.60
N TYR A 290 13.70 -11.14 -24.07
CA TYR A 290 13.34 -11.75 -25.35
C TYR A 290 13.90 -10.96 -26.54
N ILE A 291 13.86 -9.62 -26.45
CA ILE A 291 14.42 -8.74 -27.49
C ILE A 291 15.93 -8.94 -27.62
N THR A 292 16.66 -9.03 -26.49
CA THR A 292 18.12 -9.22 -26.51
C THR A 292 18.54 -10.61 -27.03
N VAL A 293 17.77 -11.66 -26.77
CA VAL A 293 18.16 -13.05 -27.13
C VAL A 293 17.94 -13.36 -28.61
N ILE A 294 16.90 -12.80 -29.23
CA ILE A 294 16.52 -13.19 -30.59
C ILE A 294 17.05 -12.21 -31.64
N GLY A 295 17.47 -10.99 -31.27
CA GLY A 295 18.00 -10.00 -32.22
C GLY A 295 16.99 -9.53 -33.28
N VAL A 296 15.77 -10.07 -33.25
CA VAL A 296 14.67 -9.75 -34.16
C VAL A 296 13.62 -8.99 -33.36
N ALA A 297 13.34 -7.75 -33.76
CA ALA A 297 12.15 -7.00 -33.37
C ALA A 297 10.91 -7.64 -34.03
N GLY A 298 10.61 -8.88 -33.65
CA GLY A 298 9.51 -9.66 -34.19
C GLY A 298 8.24 -9.39 -33.38
N ASP A 299 7.38 -8.53 -33.92
CA ASP A 299 6.05 -8.21 -33.42
C ASP A 299 5.11 -9.44 -33.49
N SER A 300 5.22 -10.37 -32.54
CA SER A 300 4.05 -11.17 -32.16
C SER A 300 3.37 -10.45 -31.00
N ALA A 301 2.42 -9.55 -31.32
CA ALA A 301 1.62 -8.82 -30.34
C ALA A 301 0.96 -9.76 -29.29
N GLU A 302 0.70 -11.02 -29.66
CA GLU A 302 0.17 -12.05 -28.76
C GLU A 302 1.11 -12.38 -27.58
N ASN A 303 2.44 -12.39 -27.73
CA ASN A 303 3.37 -12.74 -26.64
C ASN A 303 3.66 -11.60 -25.66
N ILE A 304 3.27 -10.36 -25.99
CA ILE A 304 3.57 -9.18 -25.16
C ILE A 304 2.56 -9.07 -24.00
N PHE A 305 1.29 -9.43 -24.24
CA PHE A 305 0.23 -9.33 -23.24
C PHE A 305 0.38 -10.33 -22.09
N TRP A 306 0.82 -11.55 -22.37
CA TRP A 306 0.89 -12.64 -21.38
C TRP A 306 2.04 -12.51 -20.36
N LYS A 307 3.06 -11.69 -20.62
CA LYS A 307 4.24 -11.59 -19.75
C LYS A 307 3.92 -11.07 -18.35
N PRO A 308 3.20 -9.94 -18.18
CA PRO A 308 2.66 -9.55 -16.89
C PRO A 308 1.75 -10.62 -16.26
N CYS A 309 0.96 -11.36 -17.06
CA CYS A 309 0.08 -12.40 -16.53
C CYS A 309 0.87 -13.56 -15.88
N TYR A 310 2.03 -13.94 -16.42
CA TYR A 310 2.89 -14.96 -15.79
C TYR A 310 3.42 -14.49 -14.43
N ILE A 311 3.86 -13.23 -14.34
CA ILE A 311 4.34 -12.66 -13.07
C ILE A 311 3.20 -12.59 -12.06
N LEU A 312 2.01 -12.15 -12.49
CA LEU A 312 0.83 -12.11 -11.63
C LEU A 312 0.46 -13.50 -11.13
N PHE A 313 0.44 -14.50 -12.01
CA PHE A 313 0.13 -15.87 -11.63
C PHE A 313 1.14 -16.40 -10.61
N PHE A 314 2.44 -16.18 -10.84
CA PHE A 314 3.49 -16.52 -9.88
C PHE A 314 3.23 -15.85 -8.52
N PHE A 315 2.92 -14.56 -8.50
CA PHE A 315 2.57 -13.85 -7.27
C PHE A 315 1.32 -14.42 -6.60
N CYS A 316 0.23 -14.68 -7.31
CA CYS A 316 -0.97 -15.24 -6.70
C CYS A 316 -0.69 -16.62 -6.08
N VAL A 317 0.00 -17.50 -6.79
CA VAL A 317 0.37 -18.85 -6.28
C VAL A 317 1.28 -18.75 -5.07
N PHE A 318 2.32 -17.91 -5.15
CA PHE A 318 3.22 -17.67 -4.02
C PHE A 318 2.45 -17.14 -2.81
N SER A 319 1.52 -16.20 -3.02
CA SER A 319 0.74 -15.61 -1.94
C SER A 319 -0.13 -16.66 -1.24
N VAL A 320 -0.93 -17.40 -2.02
CA VAL A 320 -1.81 -18.46 -1.50
C VAL A 320 -1.01 -19.50 -0.71
N THR A 321 0.14 -19.91 -1.23
CA THR A 321 0.97 -20.95 -0.60
C THR A 321 1.59 -20.47 0.70
N MET A 322 2.02 -19.20 0.76
CA MET A 322 2.76 -18.67 1.90
C MET A 322 1.85 -18.09 2.99
N THR A 323 0.61 -17.69 2.66
CA THR A 323 -0.34 -17.10 3.62
C THR A 323 -0.43 -17.87 4.94
N PRO A 324 -0.62 -19.20 4.98
CA PRO A 324 -0.75 -19.93 6.26
C PRO A 324 0.46 -19.77 7.19
N PHE A 325 1.67 -19.64 6.64
CA PHE A 325 2.89 -19.49 7.42
C PHE A 325 3.07 -18.09 8.00
N PHE A 326 2.55 -17.08 7.30
CA PHE A 326 2.64 -15.68 7.71
C PHE A 326 1.44 -15.25 8.58
N GLU A 327 0.26 -15.84 8.39
CA GLU A 327 -0.95 -15.52 9.18
C GLU A 327 -0.83 -15.94 10.65
N ILE A 328 0.16 -16.77 11.01
CA ILE A 328 0.48 -17.10 12.41
C ILE A 328 0.72 -15.83 13.23
N GLU A 329 1.36 -14.82 12.63
CA GLU A 329 1.62 -13.54 13.31
C GLU A 329 0.34 -12.72 13.52
N ALA A 330 -0.72 -12.96 12.74
CA ALA A 330 -1.96 -12.22 12.88
C ALA A 330 -2.67 -12.61 14.18
N VAL A 331 -2.95 -11.63 15.03
CA VAL A 331 -3.81 -11.77 16.21
C VAL A 331 -5.25 -11.76 15.70
N SER A 332 -5.99 -12.86 15.86
CA SER A 332 -7.37 -12.92 15.36
C SER A 332 -8.38 -12.68 16.49
N ALA A 333 -9.09 -11.55 16.47
CA ALA A 333 -10.49 -11.58 16.89
C ALA A 333 -11.30 -12.21 15.75
N GLY A 334 -11.82 -13.41 15.99
CA GLY A 334 -12.72 -14.08 15.04
C GLY A 334 -12.14 -15.25 14.25
N GLY A 335 -10.90 -15.68 14.53
CA GLY A 335 -10.24 -16.81 13.85
C GLY A 335 -9.49 -16.39 12.59
N ARG A 336 -8.44 -17.15 12.23
CA ARG A 336 -7.60 -16.88 11.04
C ARG A 336 -8.27 -17.44 9.78
N TYR A 337 -8.14 -16.78 8.64
CA TYR A 337 -8.72 -17.29 7.38
C TYR A 337 -8.08 -18.61 6.95
N SER A 338 -6.79 -18.81 7.20
CA SER A 338 -6.13 -20.10 6.96
C SER A 338 -6.61 -21.21 7.90
N GLU A 339 -7.17 -20.90 9.08
CA GLU A 339 -7.78 -21.93 9.93
C GLU A 339 -9.06 -22.47 9.29
N GLN A 340 -9.77 -21.64 8.52
CA GLN A 340 -10.98 -22.06 7.80
C GLN A 340 -10.65 -22.93 6.58
N LEU A 341 -9.58 -22.63 5.86
CA LEU A 341 -9.19 -23.35 4.63
C LEU A 341 -8.22 -24.53 4.87
N PHE A 342 -7.33 -24.40 5.86
CA PHE A 342 -6.26 -25.34 6.17
C PHE A 342 -6.18 -25.66 7.68
N PRO A 343 -7.27 -26.14 8.32
CA PRO A 343 -7.37 -26.27 9.76
C PRO A 343 -6.25 -27.13 10.37
N SER A 344 -5.95 -28.30 9.78
CA SER A 344 -4.91 -29.20 10.27
C SER A 344 -3.49 -28.62 10.15
N LEU A 345 -3.24 -27.82 9.11
CA LEU A 345 -1.95 -27.16 8.93
C LEU A 345 -1.77 -26.06 9.98
N MET A 346 -2.81 -25.26 10.22
CA MET A 346 -2.76 -24.19 11.22
C MET A 346 -2.60 -24.73 12.64
N GLU A 347 -3.34 -25.80 12.99
CA GLU A 347 -3.18 -26.46 14.29
C GLU A 347 -1.73 -26.96 14.49
N TRP A 348 -1.16 -27.58 13.45
CA TRP A 348 0.23 -28.06 13.50
C TRP A 348 1.22 -26.90 13.66
N LEU A 349 1.06 -25.82 12.88
CA LEU A 349 1.94 -24.64 12.94
C LEU A 349 1.91 -23.99 14.33
N GLN A 350 0.74 -23.83 14.92
CA GLN A 350 0.54 -23.20 16.24
C GLN A 350 1.07 -24.05 17.40
N LYS A 351 0.94 -25.38 17.32
CA LYS A 351 1.47 -26.28 18.35
C LYS A 351 2.95 -26.61 18.16
N SER A 352 3.56 -26.16 17.06
CA SER A 352 4.96 -26.44 16.77
C SER A 352 5.89 -25.64 17.66
N SER A 353 7.07 -26.20 17.95
CA SER A 353 8.17 -25.45 18.59
C SER A 353 8.72 -24.31 17.74
N TRP A 354 8.21 -24.14 16.51
CA TRP A 354 8.64 -23.12 15.56
C TRP A 354 7.79 -21.86 15.62
N GLU A 355 6.74 -21.79 16.43
CA GLU A 355 5.81 -20.66 16.48
C GLU A 355 6.54 -19.30 16.61
N THR A 356 7.43 -19.15 17.61
CA THR A 356 8.19 -17.91 17.80
C THR A 356 9.08 -17.58 16.59
N MET A 357 9.64 -18.60 15.93
CA MET A 357 10.42 -18.39 14.71
C MET A 357 9.54 -17.93 13.56
N LEU A 358 8.34 -18.51 13.40
CA LEU A 358 7.39 -18.15 12.35
C LEU A 358 6.86 -16.72 12.53
N VAL A 359 6.52 -16.34 13.78
CA VAL A 359 6.21 -14.94 14.13
C VAL A 359 7.39 -14.03 13.83
N GLY A 360 8.62 -14.46 14.13
CA GLY A 360 9.82 -13.70 13.78
C GLY A 360 10.03 -13.53 12.28
N ILE A 361 9.75 -14.55 11.47
CA ILE A 361 9.78 -14.48 10.00
C ILE A 361 8.73 -13.47 9.51
N GLY A 362 7.52 -13.52 10.06
CA GLY A 362 6.46 -12.57 9.75
C GLY A 362 6.87 -11.13 10.02
N LEU A 363 7.26 -10.82 11.26
CA LEU A 363 7.63 -9.47 11.67
C LEU A 363 8.85 -8.96 10.90
N ALA A 364 9.88 -9.80 10.75
CA ALA A 364 11.06 -9.45 9.97
C ALA A 364 10.67 -9.13 8.51
N SER A 365 9.81 -9.93 7.90
CA SER A 365 9.35 -9.72 6.52
C SER A 365 8.56 -8.41 6.36
N GLY A 366 7.79 -7.98 7.37
CA GLY A 366 7.10 -6.68 7.38
C GLY A 366 8.09 -5.51 7.34
N PHE A 367 9.05 -5.47 8.27
CA PHE A 367 10.07 -4.42 8.28
C PHE A 367 10.94 -4.42 7.01
N LEU A 368 11.30 -5.61 6.56
CA LEU A 368 12.06 -5.81 5.33
C LEU A 368 11.31 -5.32 4.11
N HIS A 369 10.01 -5.58 4.01
CA HIS A 369 9.14 -5.07 2.96
C HIS A 369 9.19 -3.54 2.91
N TYR A 370 8.96 -2.87 4.04
CA TYR A 370 8.97 -1.41 4.04
C TYR A 370 10.33 -0.82 3.65
N PHE A 371 11.42 -1.44 4.10
CA PHE A 371 12.76 -1.04 3.72
C PHE A 371 13.01 -1.26 2.22
N MET A 372 12.62 -2.42 1.68
CA MET A 372 12.86 -2.77 0.29
C MET A 372 12.06 -1.91 -0.68
N ASP A 373 10.82 -1.56 -0.35
CA ASP A 373 10.03 -0.58 -1.12
C ASP A 373 10.79 0.75 -1.24
N ARG A 374 11.36 1.22 -0.14
CA ARG A 374 12.19 2.43 -0.13
C ARG A 374 13.48 2.24 -0.91
N ALA A 375 14.06 1.04 -0.92
CA ALA A 375 15.28 0.76 -1.67
C ALA A 375 15.04 0.73 -3.19
N VAL A 376 13.95 0.10 -3.65
CA VAL A 376 13.67 -0.07 -5.09
C VAL A 376 13.03 1.18 -5.70
N TYR A 377 12.24 1.94 -4.94
CA TYR A 377 11.57 3.15 -5.43
C TYR A 377 12.27 4.46 -5.04
N ARG A 378 13.58 4.41 -4.71
CA ARG A 378 14.37 5.61 -4.38
C ARG A 378 14.75 6.42 -5.63
N PHE A 379 13.78 7.07 -6.27
CA PHE A 379 14.03 7.82 -7.51
C PHE A 379 14.93 9.07 -7.37
N SER A 380 15.30 9.46 -6.14
CA SER A 380 16.34 10.47 -5.91
C SER A 380 17.75 9.95 -6.16
N ASP A 381 17.95 8.63 -6.13
CA ASP A 381 19.20 7.95 -6.44
C ASP A 381 19.27 7.68 -7.96
N PRO A 382 20.27 8.20 -8.70
CA PRO A 382 20.31 8.10 -10.16
C PRO A 382 20.34 6.66 -10.68
N GLU A 383 21.09 5.76 -10.04
CA GLU A 383 21.18 4.35 -10.44
C GLU A 383 19.86 3.62 -10.21
N THR A 384 19.23 3.85 -9.05
CA THR A 384 17.92 3.30 -8.71
C THR A 384 16.86 3.77 -9.71
N ARG A 385 16.85 5.08 -10.00
CA ARG A 385 15.92 5.68 -10.98
C ARG A 385 16.10 5.08 -12.36
N ASN A 386 17.33 4.91 -12.84
CA ASN A 386 17.61 4.30 -14.15
C ASN A 386 17.06 2.86 -14.20
N SER A 387 17.38 2.06 -13.19
CA SER A 387 16.89 0.66 -13.08
C SER A 387 15.36 0.61 -13.07
N ALA A 388 14.71 1.48 -12.30
CA ALA A 388 13.25 1.54 -12.25
C ALA A 388 12.61 2.03 -13.55
N GLN A 389 13.18 3.04 -14.21
CA GLN A 389 12.67 3.56 -15.48
C GLN A 389 12.67 2.50 -16.59
N GLN A 390 13.72 1.67 -16.63
CA GLN A 390 13.79 0.53 -17.56
C GLN A 390 12.64 -0.46 -17.35
N LEU A 391 12.14 -0.62 -16.13
CA LEU A 391 11.02 -1.53 -15.86
C LEU A 391 9.66 -0.84 -15.97
N LEU A 392 9.57 0.44 -15.65
CA LEU A 392 8.31 1.18 -15.67
C LEU A 392 7.87 1.56 -17.08
N PHE A 393 8.81 1.89 -17.98
CA PHE A 393 8.52 2.55 -19.24
C PHE A 393 9.07 1.85 -20.50
N ALA A 394 9.43 0.57 -20.40
CA ALA A 394 9.97 -0.22 -21.52
C ALA A 394 8.93 -0.80 -22.49
#